data_AF-A0A5B7W5W6-F1
#
_entry.id   AF-A0A5B7W5W6-F1
#
_cell.length_a   1.000
_cell.length_b   1.000
_cell.length_c   1.000
_cell.angle_alpha   90.00
_cell.angle_beta   90.00
_cell.angle_gamma   90.00
#
_symmetry.space_group_name_H-M   'P 1'
#
loop_
_entity.id
_entity.type
_entity.pdbx_description
1 polymer ?
#
loop_
_entity_poly.entity_id
_entity_poly.type
_entity_poly.pdbx_seq_one_letter_code
_entity_poly.pdbx_strand_id
1 'polypeptide(L)'
;MLENKIITTLRLLEIHDVKPNGLRWFVIHHLESGGELPIHDNKVNLSALAKLAGIDRQLFYPSRGIFGFRIIVAKINDILKNSSEAKQHNRRPYTNKNRDNILIDSMSAEIIELHEKLARANQIEKMALLGMHIIL
;
A
#
# COMPACT_ATOMS: atom_id res chain seq x y z
N MET A 1 -12.16 -11.74 -13.99
CA MET A 1 -11.41 -11.85 -12.71
C MET A 1 -11.65 -10.58 -11.92
N LEU A 2 -12.10 -10.74 -10.68
CA LEU A 2 -12.50 -9.68 -9.76
C LEU A 2 -11.39 -8.64 -9.50
N GLU A 3 -10.15 -9.12 -9.40
CA GLU A 3 -8.94 -8.35 -9.15
C GLU A 3 -8.71 -7.31 -10.27
N ASN A 4 -8.83 -7.73 -11.54
CA ASN A 4 -8.68 -6.83 -12.69
C ASN A 4 -9.74 -5.72 -12.69
N LYS A 5 -10.97 -6.01 -12.25
CA LYS A 5 -12.02 -4.99 -12.12
C LYS A 5 -11.69 -3.97 -11.03
N ILE A 6 -11.16 -4.43 -9.90
CA ILE A 6 -10.70 -3.56 -8.80
C ILE A 6 -9.54 -2.69 -9.26
N ILE A 7 -8.49 -3.28 -9.86
CA ILE A 7 -7.33 -2.55 -10.38
C ILE A 7 -7.77 -1.47 -11.38
N THR A 8 -8.58 -1.84 -12.37
CA THR A 8 -9.06 -0.91 -13.40
C THR A 8 -9.84 0.25 -12.79
N THR A 9 -10.74 -0.05 -11.84
CA THR A 9 -11.55 0.98 -11.19
C THR A 9 -10.69 1.92 -10.34
N LEU A 10 -9.69 1.39 -9.62
CA LEU A 10 -8.79 2.21 -8.82
C LEU A 10 -7.85 3.07 -9.67
N ARG A 11 -7.41 2.58 -10.84
CA ARG A 11 -6.61 3.38 -11.79
C ARG A 11 -7.37 4.61 -12.29
N LEU A 12 -8.66 4.44 -12.59
CA LEU A 12 -9.55 5.51 -13.07
C LEU A 12 -10.05 6.43 -11.95
N LEU A 13 -9.84 6.05 -10.68
CA LEU A 13 -10.30 6.84 -9.54
C LEU A 13 -9.35 8.03 -9.31
N GLU A 14 -9.83 9.25 -9.58
CA GLU A 14 -9.09 10.47 -9.30
C GLU A 14 -9.08 10.77 -7.80
N ILE A 15 -7.89 10.69 -7.19
CA ILE A 15 -7.65 11.13 -5.82
C ILE A 15 -6.37 11.93 -5.77
N HIS A 16 -6.50 13.22 -5.44
CA HIS A 16 -5.38 14.16 -5.44
C HIS A 16 -4.64 14.21 -4.08
N ASP A 17 -5.30 13.78 -3.00
CA ASP A 17 -4.68 13.74 -1.68
C ASP A 17 -3.56 12.69 -1.64
N VAL A 18 -2.39 13.07 -1.10
CA VAL A 18 -1.19 12.23 -1.05
C VAL A 18 -1.44 10.91 -0.30
N LYS A 19 -2.03 10.98 0.90
CA LYS A 19 -2.22 9.77 1.75
C LYS A 19 -3.17 8.76 1.11
N PRO A 20 -4.39 9.13 0.64
CA PRO A 20 -5.26 8.19 -0.06
C PRO A 20 -4.65 7.68 -1.36
N ASN A 21 -3.93 8.52 -2.12
CA ASN A 21 -3.28 8.05 -3.34
C ASN A 21 -2.19 7.01 -3.04
N GLY A 22 -1.49 7.12 -1.91
CA GLY A 22 -0.60 6.08 -1.40
C GLY A 22 -1.32 4.75 -1.14
N LEU A 23 -2.48 4.77 -0.48
CA LEU A 23 -3.30 3.57 -0.29
C LEU A 23 -3.79 2.99 -1.62
N ARG A 24 -4.23 3.84 -2.55
CA ARG A 24 -4.70 3.44 -3.89
C ARG A 24 -3.59 2.70 -4.64
N TRP A 25 -2.39 3.28 -4.66
CA TRP A 25 -1.21 2.70 -5.27
C TRP A 25 -0.85 1.35 -4.63
N PHE A 26 -0.81 1.31 -3.30
CA PHE A 26 -0.54 0.08 -2.55
C PHE A 26 -1.50 -1.06 -2.94
N VAL A 27 -2.81 -0.80 -2.97
CA VAL A 27 -3.81 -1.83 -3.30
C VAL A 27 -3.64 -2.33 -4.73
N ILE A 28 -3.37 -1.44 -5.69
CA ILE A 28 -3.11 -1.82 -7.09
C ILE A 28 -1.89 -2.75 -7.16
N HIS A 29 -0.76 -2.32 -6.61
CA HIS A 29 0.48 -3.09 -6.67
C HIS A 29 0.39 -4.43 -5.94
N HIS A 30 -0.30 -4.47 -4.80
CA HIS A 30 -0.54 -5.71 -4.06
C HIS A 30 -1.31 -6.72 -4.90
N LEU A 31 -2.38 -6.29 -5.58
CA LEU A 31 -3.17 -7.16 -6.46
C LEU A 31 -2.40 -7.57 -7.73
N GLU A 32 -1.65 -6.66 -8.34
CA GLU A 32 -0.83 -6.97 -9.52
C GLU A 32 0.29 -7.97 -9.23
N SER A 33 0.79 -7.98 -8.00
CA SER A 33 1.78 -8.94 -7.52
C SER A 33 1.17 -10.31 -7.16
N GLY A 34 -0.14 -10.50 -7.41
CA GLY A 34 -0.87 -11.73 -7.07
C GLY A 34 -1.28 -11.81 -5.59
N GLY A 35 -1.18 -10.71 -4.84
CA GLY A 35 -1.69 -10.61 -3.48
C GLY A 35 -3.22 -10.57 -3.46
N GLU A 36 -3.81 -11.06 -2.37
CA GLU A 36 -5.26 -11.03 -2.17
C GLU A 36 -5.66 -9.92 -1.20
N LEU A 37 -6.83 -9.30 -1.43
CA LEU A 37 -7.41 -8.37 -0.46
C LEU A 37 -8.05 -9.13 0.70
N PRO A 38 -7.96 -8.61 1.94
CA PRO A 38 -8.61 -9.24 3.08
C PRO A 38 -10.11 -8.98 3.00
N ILE A 39 -10.87 -9.97 2.53
CA ILE A 39 -12.32 -9.89 2.34
C ILE A 39 -13.03 -10.68 3.44
N HIS A 40 -14.11 -10.13 3.98
CA HIS A 40 -15.02 -10.77 4.91
C HIS A 40 -16.46 -10.30 4.59
N ASP A 41 -17.39 -11.23 4.44
CA ASP A 41 -18.79 -10.95 4.09
C ASP A 41 -18.96 -10.03 2.86
N ASN A 42 -18.23 -10.32 1.77
CA ASN A 42 -18.19 -9.52 0.54
C ASN A 42 -17.81 -8.05 0.74
N LYS A 43 -17.06 -7.75 1.81
CA LYS A 43 -16.51 -6.42 2.09
C LYS A 43 -15.05 -6.54 2.47
N VAL A 44 -14.29 -5.48 2.24
CA VAL A 44 -12.92 -5.40 2.73
C VAL A 44 -12.92 -5.32 4.25
N ASN A 45 -12.16 -6.19 4.90
CA ASN A 45 -11.87 -6.09 6.32
C ASN A 45 -10.89 -4.93 6.54
N LEU A 46 -11.41 -3.82 7.04
CA LEU A 46 -10.65 -2.58 7.27
C LEU A 46 -9.47 -2.75 8.21
N SER A 47 -9.59 -3.58 9.24
CA SER A 47 -8.50 -3.78 10.21
C SER A 47 -7.36 -4.58 9.61
N ALA A 48 -7.69 -5.60 8.81
CA ALA A 48 -6.68 -6.38 8.09
C ALA A 48 -6.04 -5.56 6.96
N LEU A 49 -6.82 -4.77 6.20
CA LEU A 49 -6.27 -3.87 5.18
C LEU A 49 -5.35 -2.81 5.80
N ALA A 50 -5.74 -2.24 6.94
CA ALA A 50 -4.93 -1.28 7.68
C ALA A 50 -3.56 -1.87 8.08
N LYS A 51 -3.58 -3.09 8.65
CA LYS A 51 -2.35 -3.81 9.01
C LYS A 51 -1.50 -4.11 7.77
N LEU A 52 -2.13 -4.59 6.70
CA LEU A 52 -1.46 -4.94 5.44
C LEU A 52 -0.79 -3.72 4.78
N ALA A 53 -1.44 -2.55 4.83
CA ALA A 53 -0.91 -1.31 4.26
C ALA A 53 -0.03 -0.49 5.25
N GLY A 54 0.18 -0.96 6.48
CA GLY A 54 1.00 -0.26 7.48
C GLY A 54 0.43 1.08 7.96
N ILE A 55 -0.89 1.21 8.03
CA ILE A 55 -1.60 2.47 8.37
C ILE A 55 -2.55 2.28 9.55
N ASP A 56 -2.94 3.38 10.20
CA ASP A 56 -3.95 3.33 11.25
C ASP A 56 -5.35 3.04 10.67
N ARG A 57 -6.04 2.04 11.24
CA ARG A 57 -7.42 1.70 10.88
C ARG A 57 -8.39 2.86 11.06
N GLN A 58 -8.13 3.80 11.98
CA GLN A 58 -8.98 4.98 12.22
C GLN A 58 -9.15 5.84 10.96
N LEU A 59 -8.18 5.78 10.03
CA LEU A 59 -8.22 6.52 8.76
C LEU A 59 -9.39 6.09 7.85
N PHE A 60 -9.97 4.91 8.07
CA PHE A 60 -11.10 4.40 7.29
C PHE A 60 -12.47 4.73 7.88
N TYR A 61 -12.55 5.16 9.13
CA TYR A 61 -13.85 5.34 9.80
C TYR A 61 -14.47 6.73 9.52
N PRO A 62 -15.80 6.85 9.59
CA PRO A 62 -16.46 8.15 9.59
C PRO A 62 -15.95 9.06 10.72
N SER A 63 -16.04 10.37 10.52
CA SER A 63 -15.72 11.43 11.50
C SER A 63 -14.24 11.62 11.89
N ARG A 64 -13.42 10.56 11.86
CA ARG A 64 -11.97 10.62 12.18
C ARG A 64 -11.07 10.23 11.02
N GLY A 65 -11.63 9.56 10.02
CA GLY A 65 -10.87 9.08 8.87
C GLY A 65 -10.77 10.07 7.73
N ILE A 66 -9.86 9.77 6.80
CA ILE A 66 -9.60 10.58 5.61
C ILE A 66 -10.63 10.21 4.53
N PHE A 67 -11.28 11.22 3.94
CA PHE A 67 -12.35 11.03 2.96
C PHE A 67 -11.92 10.14 1.78
N GLY A 68 -10.73 10.37 1.21
CA GLY A 68 -10.20 9.55 0.11
C GLY A 68 -10.04 8.06 0.45
N PHE A 69 -9.67 7.69 1.68
CA PHE A 69 -9.57 6.29 2.10
C PHE A 69 -10.93 5.60 2.04
N ARG A 70 -11.98 6.32 2.46
CA ARG A 70 -13.35 5.83 2.42
C ARG A 70 -13.85 5.66 0.99
N ILE A 71 -13.52 6.57 0.09
CA ILE A 71 -13.89 6.45 -1.33
C ILE A 71 -13.26 5.18 -1.94
N ILE A 72 -11.96 4.96 -1.71
CA ILE A 72 -11.26 3.77 -2.21
C ILE A 72 -11.95 2.50 -1.73
N VAL A 73 -12.17 2.37 -0.43
CA VAL A 73 -12.82 1.19 0.15
C VAL A 73 -14.27 1.04 -0.35
N ALA A 74 -15.02 2.13 -0.50
CA ALA A 74 -16.38 2.09 -1.03
C ALA A 74 -16.40 1.52 -2.46
N LYS A 75 -15.52 2.01 -3.34
CA LYS A 75 -15.41 1.50 -4.71
C LYS A 75 -15.06 0.02 -4.76
N ILE A 76 -14.11 -0.43 -3.93
CA ILE A 76 -13.78 -1.85 -3.83
C ILE A 76 -15.01 -2.65 -3.38
N ASN A 77 -15.66 -2.23 -2.29
CA ASN A 77 -16.83 -2.92 -1.74
C ASN A 77 -18.01 -2.97 -2.71
N ASP A 78 -18.21 -1.93 -3.53
CA ASP A 78 -19.25 -1.92 -4.56
C ASP A 78 -18.97 -2.98 -5.62
N ILE A 79 -17.71 -3.14 -6.04
CA ILE A 79 -17.32 -4.21 -6.97
C ILE A 79 -17.54 -5.59 -6.33
N LEU A 80 -17.15 -5.76 -5.06
CA LEU A 80 -17.35 -7.02 -4.34
C LEU A 80 -18.83 -7.40 -4.23
N LYS A 81 -19.71 -6.47 -3.86
CA LYS A 81 -21.16 -6.72 -3.76
C LYS A 81 -21.80 -7.07 -5.09
N ASN A 82 -21.35 -6.42 -6.17
CA ASN A 82 -21.92 -6.59 -7.51
C ASN A 82 -21.29 -7.74 -8.29
N SER A 83 -20.25 -8.40 -7.76
CA SER A 83 -19.64 -9.55 -8.40
C SER A 83 -20.23 -10.86 -7.87
N SER A 84 -20.80 -11.67 -8.76
CA SER A 84 -21.24 -13.04 -8.47
C SER A 84 -20.10 -13.93 -7.95
N GLU A 85 -18.84 -13.59 -8.30
CA GLU A 85 -17.61 -14.29 -7.90
C GLU A 85 -17.26 -14.08 -6.41
N ALA A 86 -17.67 -12.95 -5.82
CA ALA A 86 -17.37 -12.65 -4.41
C ALA A 86 -18.05 -13.64 -3.45
N LYS A 87 -19.23 -14.17 -3.84
CA LYS A 87 -19.96 -15.20 -3.07
C LYS A 87 -19.17 -16.50 -2.86
N GLN A 88 -18.16 -16.78 -3.68
CA GLN A 88 -17.29 -17.95 -3.55
C GLN A 88 -16.02 -17.67 -2.73
N HIS A 89 -15.68 -16.40 -2.47
CA HIS A 89 -14.52 -15.97 -1.68
C HIS A 89 -14.79 -15.93 -0.16
N ASN A 90 -15.70 -16.77 0.35
CA ASN A 90 -15.85 -17.08 1.78
C ASN A 90 -14.67 -17.94 2.29
N ARG A 91 -13.43 -17.55 1.96
CA ARG A 91 -12.24 -18.17 2.53
C ARG A 91 -11.97 -17.53 3.89
N ARG A 92 -11.82 -18.43 4.87
CA ARG A 92 -11.58 -18.21 6.30
C ARG A 92 -10.57 -17.08 6.58
N PRO A 93 -10.61 -16.45 7.77
CA PRO A 93 -9.70 -15.39 8.16
C PRO A 93 -8.24 -15.78 7.92
N TYR A 94 -7.53 -14.89 7.22
CA TYR A 94 -6.11 -14.99 6.91
C TYR A 94 -5.31 -15.29 8.18
N THR A 95 -4.84 -16.52 8.31
CA THR A 95 -3.80 -16.92 9.26
C THR A 95 -2.59 -17.38 8.45
N ASN A 96 -1.83 -16.42 7.92
CA ASN A 96 -0.49 -16.71 7.43
C ASN A 96 0.53 -16.12 8.40
N LYS A 97 0.86 -16.87 9.46
CA LYS A 97 1.89 -16.48 10.43
C LYS A 97 3.32 -16.61 9.89
N ASN A 98 3.53 -17.09 8.67
CA ASN A 98 4.88 -17.46 8.17
C ASN A 98 5.38 -16.66 6.96
N ARG A 99 4.57 -15.84 6.28
CA ARG A 99 5.05 -15.00 5.16
C ARG A 99 5.35 -13.55 5.53
N ASP A 100 4.76 -13.04 6.61
CA ASP A 100 4.91 -11.63 7.01
C ASP A 100 6.34 -11.29 7.48
N ASN A 101 7.12 -12.26 7.95
CA ASN A 101 8.51 -12.00 8.38
C ASN A 101 9.49 -11.91 7.20
N ILE A 102 9.25 -12.60 6.08
CA ILE A 102 10.23 -12.66 4.99
C ILE A 102 10.18 -11.37 4.14
N LEU A 103 8.99 -10.79 3.93
CA LEU A 103 8.84 -9.60 3.08
C LEU A 103 9.24 -8.29 3.78
N ILE A 104 9.02 -8.20 5.10
CA ILE A 104 9.40 -7.03 5.90
C ILE A 104 10.93 -6.93 6.01
N ASP A 105 11.61 -8.07 6.16
CA ASP A 105 13.08 -8.10 6.24
C ASP A 105 13.73 -7.73 4.90
N SER A 106 13.19 -8.20 3.76
CA SER A 106 13.73 -7.86 2.44
C SER A 106 13.51 -6.39 2.06
N MET A 107 12.32 -5.83 2.34
CA MET A 107 12.08 -4.40 2.08
C MET A 107 12.88 -3.49 3.03
N SER A 108 13.09 -3.91 4.28
CA SER A 108 13.92 -3.15 5.22
C SER A 108 15.39 -3.15 4.80
N ALA A 109 15.90 -4.27 4.27
CA ALA A 109 17.27 -4.35 3.76
C ALA A 109 17.51 -3.41 2.56
N GLU A 110 16.58 -3.37 1.60
CA GLU A 110 16.69 -2.46 0.44
C GLU A 110 16.60 -0.98 0.85
N ILE A 111 15.76 -0.64 1.83
CA ILE A 111 15.63 0.73 2.35
C ILE A 111 16.90 1.17 3.12
N ILE A 112 17.51 0.26 3.89
CA ILE A 112 18.78 0.51 4.59
C ILE A 112 19.90 0.72 3.56
N GLU A 113 19.99 -0.13 2.54
CA GLU A 113 21.00 -0.02 1.49
C GLU A 113 20.86 1.31 0.70
N LEU A 114 19.63 1.71 0.39
CA LEU A 114 19.36 3.00 -0.28
C LEU A 114 19.74 4.19 0.60
N HIS A 115 19.47 4.14 1.91
CA HIS A 115 19.90 5.18 2.85
C HIS A 115 21.43 5.28 2.93
N GLU A 116 22.14 4.16 2.96
CA GLU A 116 23.60 4.16 2.99
C GLU A 116 24.23 4.69 1.69
N LYS A 117 23.64 4.34 0.53
CA LYS A 117 24.07 4.87 -0.77
C LYS A 117 23.87 6.39 -0.86
N LEU A 118 22.73 6.89 -0.37
CA LEU A 118 22.44 8.32 -0.34
C LEU A 118 23.38 9.07 0.62
N ALA A 119 23.66 8.50 1.80
CA ALA A 119 24.60 9.09 2.75
C ALA A 119 26.03 9.18 2.16
N ARG A 120 26.48 8.14 1.45
CA ARG A 120 27.77 8.14 0.75
C ARG A 120 27.81 9.17 -0.38
N ALA A 121 26.76 9.27 -1.19
CA ALA A 121 26.67 10.26 -2.26
C ALA A 121 26.77 11.70 -1.71
N ASN A 122 26.02 12.00 -0.64
CA ASN A 122 26.06 13.30 0.02
C ASN A 122 27.44 13.62 0.65
N GLN A 123 28.15 12.60 1.14
CA GLN A 123 29.49 12.79 1.70
C GLN A 123 30.54 13.07 0.61
N ILE A 124 30.42 12.40 -0.55
CA ILE A 124 31.27 12.65 -1.73
C ILE A 124 31.03 14.07 -2.26
N GLU A 125 29.78 14.50 -2.36
CA GLU A 125 29.43 15.86 -2.80
C GLU A 125 29.97 16.92 -1.82
N LYS A 126 29.85 16.67 -0.51
CA LYS A 126 30.41 17.55 0.52
C LYS A 126 31.94 17.61 0.49
N MET A 127 32.62 16.50 0.20
CA MET A 127 34.08 16.44 0.02
C MET A 127 34.52 17.15 -1.27
N ALA A 128 33.76 17.04 -2.36
CA ALA A 128 34.03 17.76 -3.61
C ALA A 128 33.87 19.29 -3.42
N LEU A 129 32.86 19.72 -2.68
CA LEU A 129 32.64 21.14 -2.34
C LEU A 129 33.73 21.70 -1.40
N LEU A 130 34.22 20.90 -0.45
CA LEU A 130 35.34 21.28 0.44
C LEU A 130 36.69 21.27 -0.30
N GLY A 131 36.91 20.34 -1.23
CA GLY A 131 38.10 20.29 -2.08
C GLY A 131 38.21 21.46 -3.06
N MET A 132 37.08 22.03 -3.50
CA MET A 132 37.05 23.25 -4.31
C MET A 132 37.39 24.53 -3.54
N HIS A 133 37.35 24.52 -2.19
CA HIS A 133 37.70 25.69 -1.37
C HIS A 133 39.18 25.75 -0.95
N ILE A 134 40.02 24.79 -1.37
CA ILE A 134 41.46 24.76 -1.05
C ILE A 134 42.34 25.22 -2.23
N ILE A 135 41.73 25.56 -3.37
CA ILE A 135 42.43 26.18 -4.50
C ILE A 135 41.77 27.53 -4.79
N LEU A 136 42.16 28.55 -4.03
CA LEU A 136 42.18 29.98 -4.42
C LEU A 136 43.05 30.75 -3.43
#